data_AF-A0A9D5X655-F1
#
_entry.id   AF-A0A9D5X655-F1
#
_cell.length_a   1.000
_cell.length_b   1.000
_cell.length_c   1.000
_cell.angle_alpha   90.00
_cell.angle_beta   90.00
_cell.angle_gamma   90.00
#
_symmetry.space_group_name_H-M   'P 1'
#
loop_
_entity.id
_entity.type
_entity.pdbx_description
1 polymer ?
#
loop_
_entity_poly.entity_id
_entity_poly.type
_entity_poly.pdbx_seq_one_letter_code
_entity_poly.pdbx_strand_id
1 'polypeptide(L)'
;MSGDGQGKDSPEHGTQPSSLEQAAIDAGVIPDVRNMNLSGAFERRSDLGEDRFCAVGNDEHGYQVGLLAVFGPDSKCEAMGSAERVGENVRITLDGKEKCTIVASFDGVELQFPGDLPQSCKSYCTARASLDGVSFYLVGEGDAVARSTRGREIENLCPGG
;
A
#
# COMPACT_ATOMS: atom_id res chain seq x y z
N MET A 1 15.75 -45.38 -6.73
CA MET A 1 14.44 -44.82 -7.15
C MET A 1 13.43 -45.20 -6.08
N SER A 2 13.04 -44.26 -5.25
CA SER A 2 11.77 -44.23 -4.51
C SER A 2 11.68 -42.85 -3.88
N GLY A 3 10.87 -42.00 -4.49
CA GLY A 3 10.43 -40.75 -3.87
C GLY A 3 9.19 -41.01 -3.04
N ASP A 4 8.95 -40.15 -2.07
CA ASP A 4 7.63 -39.90 -1.53
C ASP A 4 7.57 -38.44 -1.11
N GLY A 5 6.87 -37.66 -1.94
CA GLY A 5 6.56 -36.28 -1.67
C GLY A 5 5.40 -36.18 -0.70
N GLN A 6 5.47 -35.21 0.20
CA GLN A 6 4.31 -34.68 0.91
C GLN A 6 4.57 -33.19 1.15
N GLY A 7 4.32 -32.40 0.10
CA GLY A 7 4.10 -30.98 0.23
C GLY A 7 2.77 -30.77 0.94
N LYS A 8 2.83 -30.37 2.20
CA LYS A 8 1.68 -29.85 2.93
C LYS A 8 1.62 -28.35 2.69
N ASP A 9 0.99 -27.99 1.58
CA ASP A 9 0.48 -26.63 1.39
C ASP A 9 -0.74 -26.47 2.30
N SER A 10 -0.61 -25.62 3.32
CA SER A 10 -1.73 -25.06 4.06
C SER A 10 -1.54 -23.55 4.04
N PRO A 11 -2.60 -22.78 3.71
CA PRO A 11 -2.47 -21.33 3.62
C PRO A 11 -2.36 -20.78 5.05
N GLU A 12 -1.16 -20.36 5.45
CA GLU A 12 -0.97 -19.71 6.74
C GLU A 12 -1.62 -18.32 6.71
N HIS A 13 -2.65 -18.19 7.53
CA HIS A 13 -3.14 -16.89 8.01
C HIS A 13 -1.99 -16.20 8.76
N GLY A 14 -1.57 -15.05 8.23
CA GLY A 14 -0.41 -14.30 8.68
C GLY A 14 -0.41 -13.89 10.14
N THR A 15 0.81 -13.72 10.66
CA THR A 15 1.29 -12.71 11.64
C THR A 15 2.65 -13.15 12.24
N GLN A 16 3.08 -14.40 12.08
CA GLN A 16 4.41 -14.84 12.52
C GLN A 16 5.14 -15.61 11.41
N PRO A 17 6.41 -15.28 11.13
CA PRO A 17 7.19 -16.01 10.12
C PRO A 17 7.35 -17.46 10.55
N SER A 18 7.25 -18.36 9.57
CA SER A 18 7.55 -19.78 9.80
C SER A 18 9.00 -19.94 10.30
N SER A 19 9.33 -21.10 10.89
CA SER A 19 10.70 -21.35 11.39
C SER A 19 11.76 -21.25 10.28
N LEU A 20 11.39 -21.61 9.04
CA LEU A 20 12.26 -21.49 7.86
C LEU A 20 12.44 -20.02 7.45
N GLU A 21 11.35 -19.25 7.50
CA GLU A 21 11.34 -17.84 7.13
C GLU A 21 12.11 -16.98 8.14
N GLN A 22 11.95 -17.24 9.45
CA GLN A 22 12.75 -16.58 10.49
C GLN A 22 14.24 -16.91 10.35
N ALA A 23 14.61 -18.15 10.04
CA ALA A 23 16.01 -18.51 9.80
C ALA A 23 16.58 -17.81 8.54
N ALA A 24 15.77 -17.62 7.51
CA ALA A 24 16.16 -16.89 6.31
C ALA A 24 16.31 -15.38 6.57
N ILE A 25 15.44 -14.80 7.41
CA ILE A 25 15.57 -13.41 7.90
C ILE A 25 16.86 -13.24 8.70
N ASP A 26 17.12 -14.12 9.66
CA ASP A 26 18.32 -14.07 10.52
C ASP A 26 19.62 -14.24 9.71
N ALA A 27 19.56 -15.02 8.64
CA ALA A 27 20.67 -15.20 7.69
C ALA A 27 20.84 -14.02 6.71
N GLY A 28 19.94 -13.03 6.73
CA GLY A 28 19.93 -11.89 5.81
C GLY A 28 19.56 -12.24 4.37
N VAL A 29 18.92 -13.39 4.16
CA VAL A 29 18.50 -13.88 2.83
C VAL A 29 17.17 -13.22 2.40
N ILE A 30 16.28 -12.94 3.36
CA ILE A 30 14.98 -12.28 3.14
C ILE A 30 14.89 -11.04 4.05
N PRO A 31 14.40 -9.89 3.57
CA PRO A 31 14.19 -8.71 4.41
C PRO A 31 13.13 -8.94 5.50
N ASP A 32 13.33 -8.36 6.68
CA ASP A 32 12.32 -8.35 7.74
C ASP A 32 11.33 -7.19 7.54
N VAL A 33 10.21 -7.48 6.89
CA VAL A 33 9.13 -6.51 6.60
C VAL A 33 8.52 -5.88 7.84
N ARG A 34 8.69 -6.49 9.02
CA ARG A 34 8.21 -5.94 10.30
C ARG A 34 9.04 -4.74 10.73
N ASN A 35 10.31 -4.70 10.34
CA ASN A 35 11.22 -3.58 10.60
C ASN A 35 11.16 -2.49 9.52
N MET A 36 10.43 -2.74 8.42
CA MET A 36 10.23 -1.74 7.36
C MET A 36 9.09 -0.80 7.72
N ASN A 37 9.33 0.50 7.56
CA ASN A 37 8.33 1.53 7.82
C ASN A 37 7.53 1.80 6.54
N LEU A 38 6.21 1.98 6.66
CA LEU A 38 5.37 2.42 5.55
C LEU A 38 5.67 3.89 5.15
N SER A 39 6.29 4.68 6.03
CA SER A 39 6.61 6.09 5.75
C SER A 39 7.50 6.23 4.52
N GLY A 40 7.01 6.96 3.52
CA GLY A 40 7.70 7.13 2.24
C GLY A 40 6.77 7.59 1.11
N ALA A 41 7.37 7.75 -0.06
CA ALA A 41 6.70 7.96 -1.33
C ALA A 41 6.76 6.70 -2.17
N PHE A 42 5.65 6.41 -2.84
CA PHE A 42 5.44 5.23 -3.66
C PHE A 42 4.89 5.64 -5.01
N GLU A 43 5.33 4.96 -6.07
CA GLU A 43 4.92 5.25 -7.43
C GLU A 43 4.73 3.98 -8.24
N ARG A 44 3.86 4.06 -9.24
CA ARG A 44 3.76 3.04 -10.30
C ARG A 44 3.54 3.74 -11.63
N ARG A 45 4.41 3.46 -12.59
CA ARG A 45 4.33 4.06 -13.93
C ARG A 45 3.70 3.09 -14.93
N SER A 46 2.77 3.61 -15.73
CA SER A 46 2.11 2.90 -16.82
C SER A 46 1.99 3.79 -18.06
N ASP A 47 1.39 3.25 -19.12
CA ASP A 47 0.98 3.99 -20.31
C ASP A 47 -0.17 4.97 -20.03
N LEU A 48 -1.00 4.69 -19.02
CA LEU A 48 -2.10 5.54 -18.59
C LEU A 48 -1.63 6.74 -17.76
N GLY A 49 -0.47 6.64 -17.11
CA GLY A 49 0.13 7.69 -16.31
C GLY A 49 0.96 7.17 -15.15
N GLU A 50 1.10 8.00 -14.12
CA GLU A 50 1.87 7.70 -12.92
C GLU A 50 0.95 7.73 -11.71
N ASP A 51 0.81 6.56 -11.09
CA ASP A 51 0.13 6.38 -9.82
C ASP A 51 1.09 6.79 -8.71
N ARG A 52 0.58 7.44 -7.67
CA ARG A 52 1.37 7.87 -6.52
C ARG A 52 0.64 7.56 -5.22
N PHE A 53 1.41 7.18 -4.22
CA PHE A 53 0.95 7.04 -2.85
C PHE A 53 2.01 7.62 -1.91
N CYS A 54 1.58 8.20 -0.80
CA CYS A 54 2.47 8.66 0.25
C CYS A 54 1.93 8.28 1.62
N ALA A 55 2.85 8.03 2.55
CA ALA A 55 2.55 7.85 3.95
C ALA A 55 3.53 8.65 4.80
N VAL A 56 3.03 9.37 5.79
CA VAL A 56 3.79 10.16 6.77
C VAL A 56 3.38 9.69 8.15
N GLY A 57 4.35 9.34 9.00
CA GLY A 57 4.10 8.83 10.35
C GLY A 57 4.81 7.51 10.64
N ASN A 58 4.22 6.72 11.55
CA ASN A 58 4.80 5.46 12.03
C ASN A 58 3.72 4.51 12.57
N ASP A 59 4.11 3.26 12.84
CA ASP A 59 3.18 2.22 13.32
C ASP A 59 2.59 2.53 14.71
N GLU A 60 3.26 3.35 15.54
CA GLU A 60 2.80 3.67 16.90
C GLU A 60 1.67 4.71 16.93
N HIS A 61 1.68 5.64 15.98
CA HIS A 61 0.74 6.76 15.90
C HIS A 61 -0.18 6.70 14.68
N GLY A 62 0.04 5.72 13.81
CA GLY A 62 -0.58 5.64 12.50
C GLY A 62 0.06 6.60 11.50
N TYR A 63 -0.50 6.59 10.30
CA TYR A 63 -0.02 7.32 9.15
C TYR A 63 -1.08 8.28 8.65
N GLN A 64 -0.66 9.46 8.24
CA GLN A 64 -1.40 10.25 7.27
C GLN A 64 -1.03 9.75 5.87
N VAL A 65 -2.03 9.53 5.02
CA VAL A 65 -1.79 9.01 3.67
C VAL A 65 -2.51 9.82 2.60
N GLY A 66 -1.96 9.76 1.39
CA GLY A 66 -2.61 10.29 0.20
C GLY A 66 -2.29 9.44 -1.01
N LEU A 67 -3.22 9.41 -1.97
CA LEU A 67 -3.12 8.59 -3.16
C LEU A 67 -3.64 9.29 -4.41
N LEU A 68 -3.04 8.93 -5.53
CA LEU A 68 -3.46 9.24 -6.89
C LEU A 68 -3.30 7.97 -7.72
N ALA A 69 -4.39 7.45 -8.28
CA ALA A 69 -4.35 6.39 -9.28
C ALA A 69 -4.85 6.95 -10.62
N VAL A 70 -4.11 6.77 -11.69
CA VAL A 70 -4.31 7.43 -12.98
C VAL A 70 -4.76 6.42 -14.04
N PHE A 71 -5.84 6.77 -14.74
CA PHE A 71 -6.46 5.98 -15.81
C PHE A 71 -6.55 6.79 -17.10
N GLY A 72 -5.46 7.48 -17.46
CA GLY A 72 -5.37 8.37 -18.61
C GLY A 72 -5.42 9.86 -18.25
N PRO A 73 -5.60 10.74 -19.24
CA PRO A 73 -5.57 12.20 -19.02
C PRO A 73 -6.71 12.69 -18.12
N ASP A 74 -7.92 12.17 -18.32
CA ASP A 74 -9.15 12.70 -17.70
C ASP A 74 -9.70 11.82 -16.58
N SER A 75 -9.21 10.58 -16.45
CA SER A 75 -9.69 9.61 -15.46
C SER A 75 -8.63 9.35 -14.39
N LYS A 76 -9.05 9.46 -13.13
CA LYS A 76 -8.25 9.19 -11.92
C LYS A 76 -9.11 8.82 -10.72
N CYS A 77 -8.48 8.27 -9.70
CA CYS A 77 -8.93 8.28 -8.31
C CYS A 77 -7.94 9.08 -7.48
N GLU A 78 -8.41 9.95 -6.60
CA GLU A 78 -7.55 10.81 -5.79
C GLU A 78 -8.17 11.04 -4.41
N ALA A 79 -7.39 10.82 -3.35
CA ALA A 79 -7.87 10.89 -1.98
C ALA A 79 -6.75 11.15 -0.98
N MET A 80 -7.15 11.59 0.22
CA MET A 80 -6.34 11.62 1.43
C MET A 80 -7.07 10.87 2.53
N GLY A 81 -6.34 10.45 3.55
CA GLY A 81 -6.90 9.76 4.70
C GLY A 81 -5.84 9.38 5.73
N SER A 82 -6.14 8.33 6.49
CA SER A 82 -5.23 7.75 7.47
C SER A 82 -4.99 6.28 7.21
N ALA A 83 -3.90 5.75 7.77
CA ALA A 83 -3.64 4.32 7.76
C ALA A 83 -3.07 3.81 9.09
N GLU A 84 -3.40 2.57 9.40
CA GLU A 84 -2.82 1.79 10.49
C GLU A 84 -2.22 0.51 9.90
N ARG A 85 -1.00 0.16 10.29
CA ARG A 85 -0.33 -1.04 9.79
C ARG A 85 -0.13 -2.05 10.92
N VAL A 86 -0.39 -3.32 10.60
CA VAL A 86 -0.10 -4.46 11.47
C VAL A 86 0.56 -5.54 10.62
N GLY A 87 1.88 -5.68 10.75
CA GLY A 87 2.69 -6.55 9.90
C GLY A 87 2.59 -6.13 8.44
N GLU A 88 2.11 -7.03 7.59
CA GLU A 88 1.93 -6.79 6.15
C GLU A 88 0.57 -6.15 5.83
N ASN A 89 -0.35 -6.04 6.79
CA ASN A 89 -1.68 -5.49 6.52
C ASN A 89 -1.70 -3.99 6.82
N VAL A 90 -2.12 -3.19 5.85
CA VAL A 90 -2.30 -1.74 5.98
C VAL A 90 -3.78 -1.41 5.85
N ARG A 91 -4.41 -1.01 6.95
CA ARG A 91 -5.80 -0.55 6.98
C ARG A 91 -5.84 0.94 6.66
N ILE A 92 -6.22 1.28 5.43
CA ILE A 92 -6.37 2.66 4.96
C ILE A 92 -7.84 3.08 5.12
N THR A 93 -8.07 4.27 5.68
CA THR A 93 -9.40 4.89 5.77
C THR A 93 -9.38 6.24 5.06
N LEU A 94 -10.23 6.37 4.04
CA LEU A 94 -10.49 7.60 3.32
C LEU A 94 -11.84 8.15 3.78
N ASP A 95 -11.88 9.40 4.23
CA ASP A 95 -13.06 10.03 4.84
C ASP A 95 -13.38 11.43 4.30
N GLY A 96 -12.64 11.92 3.30
CA GLY A 96 -12.90 13.21 2.65
C GLY A 96 -14.18 13.25 1.80
N LYS A 97 -14.78 12.09 1.49
CA LYS A 97 -16.06 11.94 0.77
C LYS A 97 -16.90 10.86 1.47
N GLU A 98 -17.35 9.82 0.75
CA GLU A 98 -17.93 8.66 1.40
C GLU A 98 -16.83 7.86 2.10
N LYS A 99 -17.13 7.33 3.28
CA LYS A 99 -16.14 6.53 4.02
C LYS A 99 -15.80 5.28 3.22
N CYS A 100 -14.54 5.16 2.84
CA CYS A 100 -13.96 4.01 2.15
C CYS A 100 -12.86 3.43 3.05
N THR A 101 -12.94 2.14 3.34
CA THR A 101 -11.89 1.44 4.08
C THR A 101 -11.32 0.33 3.21
N ILE A 102 -10.00 0.33 3.11
CA ILE A 102 -9.20 -0.57 2.28
C ILE A 102 -8.25 -1.32 3.21
N VAL A 103 -8.15 -2.63 3.07
CA VAL A 103 -7.10 -3.42 3.73
C VAL A 103 -6.14 -3.86 2.65
N ALA A 104 -5.04 -3.13 2.52
CA ALA A 104 -3.98 -3.38 1.56
C ALA A 104 -2.91 -4.30 2.14
N SER A 105 -2.15 -4.98 1.27
CA SER A 105 -0.97 -5.75 1.64
C SER A 105 0.29 -4.94 1.32
N PHE A 106 1.26 -4.93 2.24
CA PHE A 106 2.56 -4.30 2.10
C PHE A 106 3.66 -5.29 2.43
N ASP A 107 4.53 -5.56 1.47
CA ASP A 107 5.63 -6.53 1.59
C ASP A 107 7.00 -5.87 1.88
N GLY A 108 6.99 -4.58 2.23
CA GLY A 108 8.20 -3.79 2.42
C GLY A 108 8.59 -2.94 1.21
N VAL A 109 8.11 -3.28 -0.01
CA VAL A 109 8.40 -2.52 -1.23
C VAL A 109 7.17 -2.20 -2.07
N GLU A 110 6.15 -3.06 -2.07
CA GLU A 110 4.90 -2.89 -2.82
C GLU A 110 3.72 -2.78 -1.87
N LEU A 111 2.88 -1.75 -2.06
CA LEU A 111 1.58 -1.62 -1.43
C LEU A 111 0.49 -1.99 -2.45
N GLN A 112 -0.21 -3.10 -2.20
CA GLN A 112 -1.21 -3.67 -3.11
C GLN A 112 -2.62 -3.59 -2.51
N PHE A 113 -3.55 -3.00 -3.26
CA PHE A 113 -4.97 -2.97 -2.90
C PHE A 113 -5.66 -4.26 -3.36
N PRO A 114 -6.71 -4.73 -2.66
CA PRO A 114 -7.47 -5.90 -3.08
C PRO A 114 -8.26 -5.62 -4.36
N GLY A 115 -8.58 -6.67 -5.11
CA GLY A 115 -9.31 -6.58 -6.39
C GLY A 115 -10.82 -6.31 -6.27
N ASP A 116 -11.37 -6.26 -5.06
CA ASP A 116 -12.77 -5.96 -4.79
C ASP A 116 -12.87 -5.00 -3.61
N LEU A 117 -13.19 -3.74 -3.89
CA LEU A 117 -13.37 -2.70 -2.88
C LEU A 117 -14.83 -2.31 -2.67
N PRO A 118 -15.18 -1.79 -1.47
CA PRO A 118 -16.51 -1.25 -1.21
C PRO A 118 -16.92 -0.19 -2.24
N GLN A 119 -18.21 -0.17 -2.59
CA GLN A 119 -18.74 0.80 -3.56
C GLN A 119 -18.49 2.27 -3.16
N SER A 120 -18.40 2.56 -1.86
CA SER A 120 -18.10 3.90 -1.35
C SER A 120 -16.75 4.45 -1.81
N CYS A 121 -15.79 3.57 -2.14
CA CYS A 121 -14.49 3.96 -2.68
C CYS A 121 -14.60 4.62 -4.06
N LYS A 122 -15.69 4.37 -4.80
CA LYS A 122 -15.95 5.02 -6.09
C LYS A 122 -16.17 6.53 -5.97
N SER A 123 -16.56 7.03 -4.79
CA SER A 123 -16.74 8.47 -4.57
C SER A 123 -15.44 9.27 -4.78
N TYR A 124 -14.28 8.64 -4.62
CA TYR A 124 -12.95 9.23 -4.85
C TYR A 124 -12.49 9.16 -6.32
N CYS A 125 -13.26 8.49 -7.18
CA CYS A 125 -12.91 8.22 -8.55
C CYS A 125 -13.79 9.02 -9.52
N THR A 126 -13.17 9.47 -10.60
CA THR A 126 -13.86 9.92 -11.81
C THR A 126 -14.50 8.74 -12.55
N ALA A 127 -15.30 9.03 -13.58
CA ALA A 127 -15.86 7.98 -14.43
C ALA A 127 -14.76 7.09 -15.04
N ARG A 128 -14.98 5.77 -15.02
CA ARG A 128 -14.08 4.72 -15.56
C ARG A 128 -12.78 4.49 -14.79
N ALA A 129 -12.54 5.18 -13.67
CA ALA A 129 -11.45 4.87 -12.75
C ALA A 129 -11.94 3.97 -11.60
N SER A 130 -11.04 3.15 -11.05
CA SER A 130 -11.28 2.40 -9.82
C SER A 130 -10.00 2.26 -8.99
N LEU A 131 -10.14 1.97 -7.70
CA LEU A 131 -9.02 1.61 -6.81
C LEU A 131 -8.81 0.10 -6.71
N ASP A 132 -9.70 -0.70 -7.32
CA ASP A 132 -9.62 -2.16 -7.31
C ASP A 132 -8.29 -2.64 -7.91
N GLY A 133 -7.52 -3.40 -7.14
CA GLY A 133 -6.29 -4.04 -7.60
C GLY A 133 -5.13 -3.10 -7.92
N VAL A 134 -5.21 -1.81 -7.57
CA VAL A 134 -4.11 -0.86 -7.77
C VAL A 134 -2.93 -1.21 -6.86
N SER A 135 -1.71 -1.01 -7.35
CA SER A 135 -0.49 -1.15 -6.55
C SER A 135 0.49 0.00 -6.74
N PHE A 136 1.34 0.21 -5.74
CA PHE A 136 2.34 1.27 -5.69
C PHE A 136 3.67 0.71 -5.16
N TYR A 137 4.80 1.13 -5.73
CA TYR A 137 6.13 0.67 -5.32
C TYR A 137 6.90 1.77 -4.62
N LEU A 138 7.56 1.45 -3.52
CA LEU A 138 8.37 2.38 -2.73
C LEU A 138 9.51 2.95 -3.60
N VAL A 139 9.56 4.28 -3.72
CA VAL A 139 10.59 5.00 -4.48
C VAL A 139 11.49 5.87 -3.59
N GLY A 140 11.05 6.14 -2.36
CA GLY A 140 11.87 6.83 -1.37
C GLY A 140 11.29 6.74 0.03
N GLU A 141 12.13 6.45 1.00
CA GLU A 141 11.76 6.26 2.40
C GLU A 141 11.65 7.59 3.17
N GLY A 142 10.76 7.60 4.15
CA GLY A 142 10.68 8.63 5.17
C GLY A 142 9.76 9.81 4.86
N ASP A 143 9.36 10.50 5.94
CA ASP A 143 8.35 11.55 5.93
C ASP A 143 8.71 12.73 4.99
N ALA A 144 10.00 13.06 4.89
CA ALA A 144 10.45 14.18 4.06
C ALA A 144 10.16 13.95 2.57
N VAL A 145 10.39 12.73 2.07
CA VAL A 145 10.10 12.37 0.68
C VAL A 145 8.58 12.24 0.49
N ALA A 146 7.90 11.58 1.42
CA ALA A 146 6.45 11.41 1.39
C ALA A 146 5.71 12.76 1.27
N ARG A 147 6.12 13.78 2.04
CA ARG A 147 5.56 15.15 2.00
C ARG A 147 5.73 15.86 0.67
N SER A 148 6.67 15.43 -0.17
CA SER A 148 6.87 16.02 -1.50
C SER A 148 5.88 15.48 -2.54
N THR A 149 5.11 14.44 -2.22
CA THR A 149 4.22 13.74 -3.16
C THR A 149 3.03 14.62 -3.56
N ARG A 150 2.86 14.81 -4.87
CA ARG A 150 1.88 15.70 -5.47
C ARG A 150 0.75 14.92 -6.15
N GLY A 151 -0.47 15.43 -6.03
CA GLY A 151 -1.64 14.94 -6.73
C GLY A 151 -1.87 15.65 -8.06
N ARG A 152 -3.06 15.47 -8.64
CA ARG A 152 -3.54 16.20 -9.83
C ARG A 152 -4.45 17.36 -9.43
N GLU A 153 -5.37 17.14 -8.49
CA GLU A 153 -6.22 18.19 -7.91
C GLU A 153 -5.76 18.56 -6.50
N ILE A 154 -5.21 17.59 -5.77
CA ILE A 154 -4.68 17.81 -4.43
C ILE A 154 -3.22 18.22 -4.58
N GLU A 155 -2.91 19.46 -4.25
CA GLU A 155 -1.55 19.99 -4.44
C GLU A 155 -0.52 19.21 -3.62
N ASN A 156 -0.82 18.80 -2.39
CA ASN A 156 0.03 17.95 -1.57
C ASN A 156 -0.79 16.77 -1.05
N LEU A 157 -0.42 15.54 -1.42
CA LEU A 157 -1.14 14.34 -0.99
C LEU A 157 -0.89 14.02 0.49
N CYS A 158 0.30 14.34 0.99
CA CYS A 158 0.63 14.25 2.41
C CYS A 158 1.08 15.63 2.90
N PRO A 159 0.16 16.58 3.12
CA PRO A 159 0.52 17.91 3.60
C PRO A 159 1.26 17.84 4.94
N GLY A 160 2.20 18.76 5.13
CA GLY A 160 2.88 18.88 6.40
C GLY A 160 1.95 19.36 7.50
N GLY A 161 1.84 18.58 8.57
CA GLY A 161 1.24 19.04 9.84
C GLY A 161 2.06 20.13 10.50
#